data_AF-A0A7S4IFY7-F1
#
_entry.id   AF-A0A7S4IFY7-F1
#
_cell.length_a   1.000
_cell.length_b   1.000
_cell.length_c   1.000
_cell.angle_alpha   90.00
_cell.angle_beta   90.00
_cell.angle_gamma   90.00
#
_symmetry.space_group_name_H-M   'P 1'
#
loop_
_entity.id
_entity.type
_entity.pdbx_description
1 polymer ?
#
loop_
_entity_poly.entity_id
_entity_poly.type
_entity_poly.pdbx_seq_one_letter_code
_entity_poly.pdbx_strand_id
1 'polypeptide(L)'
;MERMRREVIVQFVAMLPESLEEEAAGDGNKAEDDYCPNDAVDVAVVGAVDAKFVPGARALTFVLPDRVHVENLRVAKNMRRRGIGTELLRAAIRYAMDETLAGSVTLKVERETNAAAVDLYRREGFEFREDVSPGFMIKSLARYR
;
A
#
# COMPACT_ATOMS: atom_id res chain seq x y z
N MET A 1 27.36 14.94 -16.17
CA MET A 1 27.30 13.85 -15.17
C MET A 1 26.79 14.46 -13.88
N GLU A 2 25.47 14.68 -13.77
CA GLU A 2 24.87 15.25 -12.57
C GLU A 2 23.67 14.41 -12.16
N ARG A 3 23.75 13.94 -10.92
CA ARG A 3 23.03 12.81 -10.36
C ARG A 3 21.70 13.31 -9.82
N MET A 4 20.67 13.32 -10.66
CA MET A 4 19.32 13.75 -10.31
C MET A 4 18.74 12.83 -9.22
N ARG A 5 18.80 13.28 -7.96
CA ARG A 5 18.08 12.65 -6.84
C ARG A 5 16.60 12.93 -7.05
N ARG A 6 15.83 11.89 -7.38
CA ARG A 6 14.37 11.93 -7.34
C ARG A 6 13.93 11.80 -5.89
N GLU A 7 13.48 12.89 -5.29
CA GLU A 7 12.76 12.84 -4.02
C GLU A 7 11.38 12.21 -4.27
N VAL A 8 11.08 11.14 -3.52
CA VAL A 8 9.75 10.55 -3.51
C VAL A 8 8.97 11.31 -2.46
N ILE A 9 8.15 12.27 -2.87
CA ILE A 9 7.18 12.91 -1.99
C ILE A 9 6.04 11.89 -1.75
N VAL A 10 5.98 11.31 -0.55
CA VAL A 10 4.85 10.48 -0.13
C VAL A 10 3.80 11.42 0.44
N GLN A 11 2.93 11.93 -0.42
CA GLN A 11 1.70 12.60 0.02
C GLN A 11 0.64 11.54 0.32
N PHE A 12 0.17 11.52 1.56
CA PHE A 12 -1.05 10.81 1.93
C PHE A 12 -2.24 11.63 1.43
N VAL A 13 -2.84 11.19 0.32
CA VAL A 13 -4.19 11.65 -0.04
C VAL A 13 -5.15 10.65 0.60
N ALA A 14 -5.59 10.94 1.82
CA ALA A 14 -6.72 10.27 2.44
C ALA A 14 -8.02 10.82 1.85
N MET A 15 -8.23 10.62 0.55
CA MET A 15 -9.51 10.79 -0.12
C MET A 15 -9.54 9.79 -1.26
N LEU A 16 -10.40 8.79 -1.16
CA LEU A 16 -10.78 7.95 -2.30
C LEU A 16 -11.69 8.79 -3.20
N PRO A 17 -11.32 9.12 -4.45
CA PRO A 17 -12.32 9.45 -5.44
C PRO A 17 -12.88 8.15 -6.04
N GLU A 18 -14.20 8.06 -6.11
CA GLU A 18 -14.93 7.06 -6.89
C GLU A 18 -14.61 7.24 -8.40
N SER A 19 -13.45 6.78 -8.86
CA SER A 19 -13.17 6.48 -10.28
C SER A 19 -11.70 6.10 -10.46
N LEU A 20 -11.39 4.81 -10.35
CA LEU A 20 -10.18 4.21 -10.93
C LEU A 20 -10.57 3.06 -11.88
N GLU A 21 -11.62 3.28 -12.65
CA GLU A 21 -11.86 2.60 -13.91
C GLU A 21 -11.65 3.65 -15.00
N GLU A 22 -10.98 3.28 -16.09
CA GLU A 22 -10.53 4.15 -17.19
C GLU A 22 -9.23 4.92 -16.92
N GLU A 23 -8.10 4.25 -17.14
CA GLU A 23 -6.91 4.79 -17.87
C GLU A 23 -5.90 3.63 -18.06
N ALA A 24 -6.42 2.49 -18.51
CA ALA A 24 -5.65 1.35 -19.00
C ALA A 24 -6.15 0.92 -20.39
N ALA A 25 -6.59 1.88 -21.21
CA ALA A 25 -6.91 1.68 -22.62
C ALA A 25 -6.50 2.96 -23.35
N GLY A 26 -5.48 2.87 -24.20
CA GLY A 26 -5.09 3.99 -25.04
C GLY A 26 -6.05 4.19 -26.21
N ASP A 27 -6.14 5.41 -26.72
CA ASP A 27 -5.98 5.73 -28.15
C ASP A 27 -5.75 7.25 -28.28
N GLY A 28 -5.02 7.67 -29.29
CA GLY A 28 -4.60 9.06 -29.45
C GLY A 28 -5.77 10.00 -29.72
N ASN A 29 -5.71 11.20 -29.12
CA ASN A 29 -6.09 12.40 -29.83
C ASN A 29 -5.39 13.64 -29.26
N LYS A 30 -4.91 14.49 -30.17
CA LYS A 30 -4.23 15.75 -29.90
C LYS A 30 -5.21 16.75 -29.27
N ALA A 31 -4.79 17.43 -28.21
CA ALA A 31 -5.36 18.71 -27.82
C ALA A 31 -4.27 19.78 -27.98
N GLU A 32 -4.49 20.68 -28.93
CA GLU A 32 -3.74 21.91 -29.15
C GLU A 32 -4.10 22.96 -28.07
N ASP A 33 -3.12 23.82 -27.78
CA ASP A 33 -3.21 25.18 -27.22
C ASP A 33 -3.99 25.42 -25.92
N ASP A 34 -3.23 25.53 -24.80
CA ASP A 34 -3.00 26.81 -24.11
C ASP A 34 -1.92 26.64 -23.04
N TYR A 35 -0.66 26.88 -23.41
CA TYR A 35 0.50 26.74 -22.53
C TYR A 35 0.73 28.03 -21.74
N CYS A 36 0.44 27.99 -20.44
CA CYS A 36 0.82 29.04 -19.49
C CYS A 36 1.95 28.49 -18.59
N PRO A 37 3.18 29.04 -18.64
CA PRO A 37 4.32 28.49 -17.91
C PRO A 37 4.28 29.01 -16.48
N ASN A 38 3.56 28.32 -15.61
CA ASN A 38 3.94 28.30 -14.21
C ASN A 38 4.77 27.04 -13.99
N ASP A 39 5.74 27.10 -13.09
CA ASP A 39 6.64 26.04 -12.64
C ASP A 39 5.90 24.82 -12.06
N ALA A 40 5.04 24.20 -12.87
CA ALA A 40 4.28 23.02 -12.57
C ALA A 40 5.29 21.87 -12.56
N VAL A 41 5.75 21.53 -11.37
CA VAL A 41 6.29 20.21 -11.13
C VAL A 41 5.19 19.25 -11.57
N ASP A 42 5.43 18.47 -12.62
CA ASP A 42 4.54 17.38 -13.01
C ASP A 42 4.49 16.37 -11.85
N VAL A 43 3.52 16.54 -10.95
CA VAL A 43 3.29 15.62 -9.83
C VAL A 43 2.44 14.47 -10.35
N ALA A 44 3.02 13.27 -10.36
CA ALA A 44 2.30 12.04 -10.70
C ALA A 44 2.12 11.16 -9.46
N VAL A 45 0.91 10.62 -9.26
CA VAL A 45 0.66 9.58 -8.25
C VAL A 45 1.18 8.24 -8.78
N VAL A 46 2.20 7.69 -8.11
CA VAL A 46 2.91 6.48 -8.57
C VAL A 46 2.61 5.23 -7.75
N GLY A 47 1.79 5.36 -6.71
CA GLY A 47 1.34 4.25 -5.88
C GLY A 47 0.35 4.69 -4.81
N ALA A 48 -0.38 3.71 -4.28
CA ALA A 48 -1.41 3.91 -3.28
C ALA A 48 -1.50 2.70 -2.34
N VAL A 49 -2.00 2.93 -1.13
CA VAL A 49 -2.32 1.90 -0.14
C VAL A 49 -3.68 2.20 0.46
N ASP A 50 -4.56 1.19 0.44
CA ASP A 50 -5.86 1.24 1.09
C ASP A 50 -5.80 0.32 2.30
N ALA A 51 -6.22 0.83 3.46
CA ALA A 51 -6.27 0.05 4.68
C ALA A 51 -7.46 0.46 5.53
N LYS A 52 -8.02 -0.50 6.26
CA LYS A 52 -9.16 -0.29 7.14
C LYS A 52 -8.95 -0.90 8.51
N PHE A 53 -9.52 -0.27 9.54
CA PHE A 53 -9.62 -0.90 10.85
C PHE A 53 -10.64 -2.04 10.80
N VAL A 54 -10.29 -3.18 11.37
CA VAL A 54 -11.15 -4.35 11.48
C VAL A 54 -11.16 -4.81 12.93
N PRO A 55 -12.34 -4.82 13.59
CA PRO A 55 -12.47 -5.36 14.93
C PRO A 55 -11.98 -6.81 15.04
N GLY A 56 -11.53 -7.17 16.24
CA GLY A 56 -11.12 -8.52 16.58
C GLY A 56 -12.20 -9.54 16.27
N ALA A 57 -11.76 -10.72 15.88
CA ALA A 57 -12.64 -11.83 15.52
C ALA A 57 -12.19 -13.10 16.22
N ARG A 58 -13.16 -13.86 16.72
CA ARG A 58 -12.94 -15.17 17.32
C ARG A 58 -13.72 -16.21 16.55
N ALA A 59 -13.00 -17.20 16.02
CA ALA A 59 -13.55 -18.41 15.43
C ALA A 59 -13.24 -19.60 16.34
N LEU A 60 -13.74 -20.79 15.99
CA LEU A 60 -13.40 -22.03 16.69
C LEU A 60 -11.90 -22.36 16.61
N THR A 61 -11.25 -21.99 15.51
CA THR A 61 -9.86 -22.38 15.19
C THR A 61 -8.83 -21.27 15.39
N PHE A 62 -9.25 -20.01 15.48
CA PHE A 62 -8.33 -18.88 15.63
C PHE A 62 -8.94 -17.71 16.40
N VAL A 63 -8.06 -16.87 16.95
CA VAL A 63 -8.39 -15.56 17.51
C VAL A 63 -7.53 -14.53 16.80
N LEU A 64 -8.18 -13.48 16.29
CA LEU A 64 -7.53 -12.31 15.71
C LEU A 64 -7.81 -11.08 16.59
N PRO A 65 -6.77 -10.30 16.95
CA PRO A 65 -6.98 -9.04 17.65
C PRO A 65 -7.60 -7.99 16.70
N ASP A 66 -7.97 -6.85 17.28
CA ASP A 66 -8.18 -5.62 16.52
C ASP A 66 -6.97 -5.38 15.60
N ARG A 67 -7.24 -5.00 14.36
CA ARG A 67 -6.21 -4.94 13.33
C ARG A 67 -6.48 -3.87 12.30
N VAL A 68 -5.44 -3.40 11.65
CA VAL A 68 -5.55 -2.72 10.36
C VAL A 68 -5.37 -3.74 9.26
N HIS A 69 -6.31 -3.83 8.32
CA HIS A 69 -6.23 -4.70 7.16
C HIS A 69 -5.89 -3.89 5.92
N VAL A 70 -4.76 -4.17 5.29
CA VAL A 70 -4.37 -3.59 4.00
C VAL A 70 -5.13 -4.33 2.90
N GLU A 71 -6.03 -3.62 2.23
CA GLU A 71 -6.88 -4.16 1.16
C GLU A 71 -6.16 -4.10 -0.18
N ASN A 72 -5.51 -2.97 -0.47
CA ASN A 72 -4.77 -2.76 -1.69
C ASN A 72 -3.42 -2.12 -1.39
N LEU A 73 -2.38 -2.54 -2.10
CA LEU A 73 -1.11 -1.83 -2.18
C LEU A 73 -0.61 -1.94 -3.62
N ARG A 74 -0.51 -0.79 -4.29
CA ARG A 74 -0.25 -0.73 -5.73
C ARG A 74 0.87 0.26 -6.00
N VAL A 75 1.77 -0.11 -6.92
CA VAL A 75 2.82 0.77 -7.44
C VAL A 75 2.84 0.65 -8.95
N ALA A 76 2.85 1.79 -9.65
CA ALA A 76 2.95 1.89 -11.09
C ALA A 76 4.12 1.04 -11.60
N LYS A 77 3.89 0.25 -12.66
CA LYS A 77 4.82 -0.81 -13.12
C LYS A 77 6.25 -0.28 -13.36
N ASN A 78 6.37 0.88 -13.99
CA ASN A 78 7.63 1.59 -14.30
C ASN A 78 8.32 2.23 -13.07
N MET A 79 7.62 2.31 -11.93
CA MET A 79 8.11 2.91 -10.68
C MET A 79 8.42 1.88 -9.58
N ARG A 80 8.20 0.58 -9.85
CA ARG A 80 8.53 -0.51 -8.93
C ARG A 80 10.04 -0.62 -8.70
N ARG A 81 10.41 -1.36 -7.64
CA ARG A 81 11.81 -1.62 -7.22
C ARG A 81 12.58 -0.36 -6.78
N ARG A 82 11.87 0.69 -6.39
CA ARG A 82 12.42 1.97 -5.89
C ARG A 82 12.09 2.23 -4.42
N GLY A 83 11.62 1.23 -3.68
CA GLY A 83 11.21 1.37 -2.27
C GLY A 83 9.81 1.92 -2.02
N ILE A 84 9.08 2.37 -3.06
CA ILE A 84 7.74 2.97 -2.92
C ILE A 84 6.75 2.05 -2.18
N GLY A 85 6.69 0.76 -2.56
CA GLY A 85 5.81 -0.20 -1.88
C GLY A 85 6.19 -0.43 -0.42
N THR A 86 7.47 -0.33 -0.07
CA THR A 86 7.93 -0.38 1.32
C THR A 86 7.42 0.81 2.11
N GLU A 87 7.56 2.02 1.55
CA GLU A 87 7.11 3.23 2.25
C GLU A 87 5.59 3.29 2.40
N LEU A 88 4.83 2.84 1.39
CA LEU A 88 3.37 2.69 1.48
C LEU A 88 2.95 1.67 2.56
N LEU A 89 3.62 0.52 2.62
CA LEU A 89 3.32 -0.49 3.65
C LEU A 89 3.65 0.03 5.06
N ARG A 90 4.80 0.69 5.22
CA ARG A 90 5.20 1.31 6.49
C ARG A 90 4.27 2.43 6.90
N ALA A 91 3.74 3.17 5.94
CA ALA A 91 2.68 4.14 6.15
C ALA A 91 1.44 3.51 6.80
N ALA A 92 0.95 2.38 6.27
CA ALA A 92 -0.16 1.64 6.88
C ALA A 92 0.18 1.08 8.28
N ILE A 93 1.43 0.63 8.49
CA ILE A 93 1.90 0.16 9.79
C ILE A 93 1.92 1.30 10.81
N ARG A 94 2.45 2.48 10.44
CA ARG A 94 2.45 3.67 11.30
C ARG A 94 1.03 4.10 11.64
N TYR A 95 0.14 4.16 10.65
CA TYR A 95 -1.28 4.43 10.90
C TYR A 95 -1.88 3.46 11.94
N ALA A 96 -1.59 2.16 11.82
CA ALA A 96 -2.05 1.18 12.80
C ALA A 96 -1.48 1.41 14.22
N MET A 97 -0.21 1.81 14.32
CA MET A 97 0.47 2.08 15.59
C MET A 97 0.01 3.37 16.26
N ASP A 98 -0.06 4.44 15.48
CA ASP A 98 -0.15 5.82 15.98
C ASP A 98 -1.61 6.32 16.06
N GLU A 99 -2.47 5.87 15.14
CA GLU A 99 -3.83 6.42 14.96
C GLU A 99 -4.94 5.43 15.34
N THR A 100 -4.59 4.21 15.75
CA THR A 100 -5.59 3.19 16.12
C THR A 100 -5.18 2.41 17.36
N LEU A 101 -6.08 1.56 17.86
CA LEU A 101 -5.80 0.58 18.92
C LEU A 101 -5.46 -0.82 18.39
N ALA A 102 -5.22 -0.95 17.08
CA ALA A 102 -4.89 -2.24 16.45
C ALA A 102 -3.67 -2.90 17.10
N GLY A 103 -3.79 -4.19 17.41
CA GLY A 103 -2.68 -5.04 17.88
C GLY A 103 -1.89 -5.69 16.74
N SER A 104 -2.39 -5.60 15.50
CA SER A 104 -1.71 -6.16 14.33
C SER A 104 -2.05 -5.44 13.03
N VAL A 105 -1.25 -5.69 12.00
CA VAL A 105 -1.55 -5.35 10.60
C VAL A 105 -1.69 -6.64 9.80
N THR A 106 -2.66 -6.71 8.90
CA THR A 106 -2.94 -7.92 8.11
C THR A 106 -3.13 -7.60 6.64
N LEU A 107 -2.93 -8.61 5.79
CA LEU A 107 -3.17 -8.54 4.35
C LEU A 107 -3.44 -9.93 3.78
N LYS A 108 -3.89 -10.00 2.53
CA LYS A 108 -3.91 -11.22 1.73
C LYS A 108 -3.04 -11.08 0.51
N VAL A 109 -2.38 -12.17 0.13
CA VAL A 109 -1.54 -12.24 -1.07
C VAL A 109 -1.58 -13.64 -1.68
N GLU A 110 -1.67 -13.70 -3.01
CA GLU A 110 -1.47 -14.93 -3.76
C GLU A 110 0.03 -15.25 -3.85
N ARG A 111 0.44 -16.36 -3.23
CA ARG A 111 1.86 -16.71 -3.08
C ARG A 111 2.50 -17.07 -4.42
N GLU A 112 1.76 -17.77 -5.27
CA GLU A 112 2.24 -18.31 -6.54
C GLU A 112 2.51 -17.20 -7.56
N THR A 113 1.68 -16.17 -7.57
CA THR A 113 1.69 -15.11 -8.59
C THR A 113 2.38 -13.83 -8.12
N ASN A 114 2.63 -13.68 -6.80
CA ASN A 114 3.08 -12.41 -6.24
C ASN A 114 4.30 -12.52 -5.29
N ALA A 115 5.30 -13.30 -5.69
CA ALA A 115 6.54 -13.51 -4.91
C ALA A 115 7.22 -12.19 -4.47
N ALA A 116 7.24 -11.17 -5.32
CA ALA A 116 7.84 -9.88 -5.00
C ALA A 116 7.13 -9.14 -3.84
N ALA A 117 5.81 -9.27 -3.74
CA ALA A 117 5.05 -8.73 -2.62
C ALA A 117 5.26 -9.56 -1.34
N VAL A 118 5.27 -10.89 -1.46
CA VAL A 118 5.57 -11.79 -0.33
C VAL A 118 6.93 -11.45 0.29
N ASP A 119 7.96 -11.23 -0.54
CA ASP A 119 9.29 -10.85 -0.06
C ASP A 119 9.30 -9.48 0.62
N LEU A 120 8.49 -8.53 0.12
CA LEU A 120 8.30 -7.24 0.77
C LEU A 120 7.67 -7.42 2.16
N TYR A 121 6.57 -8.16 2.24
CA TYR A 121 5.84 -8.36 3.48
C TYR A 121 6.70 -9.09 4.52
N ARG A 122 7.42 -10.13 4.12
CA ARG A 122 8.36 -10.85 5.00
C ARG A 122 9.47 -9.95 5.53
N ARG A 123 10.06 -9.09 4.71
CA ARG A 123 11.09 -8.13 5.17
C ARG A 123 10.56 -7.15 6.20
N GLU A 124 9.29 -6.77 6.10
CA GLU A 124 8.64 -5.89 7.09
C GLU A 124 8.06 -6.69 8.28
N GLY A 125 8.34 -7.99 8.38
CA GLY A 125 8.00 -8.84 9.53
C GLY A 125 6.57 -9.37 9.52
N PHE A 126 5.97 -9.55 8.34
CA PHE A 126 4.73 -10.30 8.20
C PHE A 126 5.00 -11.81 8.09
N GLU A 127 4.11 -12.59 8.68
CA GLU A 127 4.14 -14.05 8.68
C GLU A 127 2.83 -14.61 8.16
N PHE A 128 2.86 -15.79 7.53
CA PHE A 128 1.64 -16.46 7.07
C PHE A 128 0.85 -17.05 8.25
N ARG A 129 -0.48 -16.98 8.18
CA ARG A 129 -1.42 -17.67 9.09
C ARG A 129 -2.40 -18.51 8.28
N GLU A 130 -1.91 -19.70 7.91
CA GLU A 130 -2.69 -20.67 7.11
C GLU A 130 -3.89 -21.23 7.89
N ASP A 131 -3.88 -21.11 9.22
CA ASP A 131 -5.01 -21.46 10.10
C ASP A 131 -6.20 -20.49 10.00
N VAL A 132 -6.00 -19.30 9.42
CA VAL A 132 -7.04 -18.29 9.20
C VAL A 132 -7.62 -18.42 7.80
N SER A 133 -6.78 -18.31 6.78
CA SER A 133 -7.17 -18.39 5.36
C SER A 133 -5.91 -18.48 4.49
N PRO A 134 -5.95 -19.18 3.34
CA PRO A 134 -4.82 -19.20 2.40
C PRO A 134 -4.36 -17.79 2.01
N GLY A 135 -3.05 -17.58 2.02
CA GLY A 135 -2.45 -16.30 1.63
C GLY A 135 -2.60 -15.17 2.66
N PHE A 136 -3.22 -15.44 3.81
CA PHE A 136 -3.34 -14.45 4.88
C PHE A 136 -1.99 -14.25 5.58
N MET A 137 -1.56 -12.99 5.67
CA MET A 137 -0.37 -12.62 6.42
C MET A 137 -0.68 -11.63 7.53
N ILE A 138 0.05 -11.74 8.64
CA ILE A 138 -0.09 -10.90 9.83
C ILE A 138 1.27 -10.39 10.29
N LYS A 139 1.30 -9.14 10.74
CA LYS A 139 2.37 -8.55 11.53
C LYS A 139 1.82 -8.13 12.89
N SER A 140 2.30 -8.75 13.96
CA SER A 140 1.98 -8.32 15.32
C SER A 140 2.69 -6.99 15.62
N LEU A 141 1.98 -6.07 16.27
CA LEU A 141 2.54 -4.79 16.72
C LEU A 141 2.91 -4.92 18.20
N ALA A 142 4.19 -4.79 18.51
CA ALA A 142 4.63 -4.67 19.89
C ALA A 142 4.26 -3.26 20.38
N ARG A 143 3.23 -3.15 21.24
CA ARG A 143 2.97 -1.92 21.98
C ARG A 143 3.75 -1.99 23.28
N TYR A 144 4.72 -1.10 23.47
CA TYR A 144 5.26 -0.82 24.80
C TYR A 144 4.09 -0.24 25.62
N ARG A 145 3.57 -1.04 26.55
CA ARG A 145 2.66 -0.56 27.60
C ARG A 145 3.47 0.01 28.74
#